data_AF-A0A1G9NIE0-F1
#
_entry.id   AF-A0A1G9NIE0-F1
#
_cell.length_a   1.000
_cell.length_b   1.000
_cell.length_c   1.000
_cell.angle_alpha   90.00
_cell.angle_beta   90.00
_cell.angle_gamma   90.00
#
_symmetry.space_group_name_H-M   'P 1'
#
loop_
_entity.id
_entity.type
_entity.pdbx_description
1 polymer ?
#
loop_
_entity_poly.entity_id
_entity_poly.type
_entity_poly.pdbx_seq_one_letter_code
_entity_poly.pdbx_strand_id
1 'polypeptide(L)'
;MKQHLDKPLWRLLPLLALLTGCQSALGPMSWETGYRQVGAVGGPLPGSEGMQRQLIVPNTCQAEPDQSGIIELPPGCANDLNLQLMVEHPGDLLHGQEMGPARAGPVARAAHEQLNGRKRANERRRRLEEEASGSMSGYATTGDL
;
A
#
# COMPACT_ATOMS: atom_id res chain seq x y z
N MET A 1 14.17 -46.28 30.46
CA MET A 1 14.58 -45.74 29.14
C MET A 1 13.45 -44.86 28.60
N LYS A 2 13.44 -43.57 28.92
CA LYS A 2 12.53 -42.59 28.30
C LYS A 2 13.30 -41.26 28.16
N GLN A 3 13.04 -40.59 27.04
CA GLN A 3 13.33 -39.17 26.76
C GLN A 3 14.71 -38.83 26.19
N HIS A 4 14.84 -39.00 24.87
CA HIS A 4 15.85 -38.30 24.05
C HIS A 4 15.24 -37.58 22.84
N LEU A 5 13.92 -37.36 22.81
CA LEU A 5 13.21 -36.86 21.63
C LEU A 5 12.76 -35.39 21.71
N ASP A 6 13.35 -34.57 22.58
CA ASP A 6 12.82 -33.21 22.83
C ASP A 6 13.75 -32.07 22.36
N LYS A 7 14.97 -32.38 21.90
CA LYS A 7 16.00 -31.36 21.61
C LYS A 7 16.04 -30.77 20.19
N PRO A 8 15.56 -31.39 19.09
CA PRO A 8 15.62 -30.75 17.78
C PRO A 8 14.48 -29.74 17.54
N LEU A 9 13.37 -29.85 18.27
CA LEU A 9 12.17 -29.03 18.03
C LEU A 9 12.31 -27.60 18.55
N TRP A 10 12.99 -27.39 19.69
CA TRP A 10 13.22 -26.06 20.25
C TRP A 10 14.05 -25.16 19.32
N ARG A 11 15.01 -25.74 18.59
CA ARG A 11 15.88 -24.96 17.70
C ARG A 11 15.16 -24.41 16.46
N LEU A 12 13.99 -24.93 16.13
CA LEU A 12 13.18 -24.50 14.98
C LEU A 12 12.20 -23.37 15.35
N LEU A 13 11.98 -23.12 16.64
CA LEU A 13 11.06 -22.10 17.14
C LEU A 13 11.39 -20.65 16.69
N PRO A 14 12.66 -20.18 16.69
CA PRO A 14 12.96 -18.83 16.20
C PRO A 14 12.81 -18.70 14.68
N LEU A 15 13.01 -19.79 13.94
CA LEU A 15 12.82 -19.83 12.49
C LEU A 15 11.33 -19.74 12.11
N LEU A 16 10.47 -20.43 12.87
CA LEU A 16 9.01 -20.35 12.70
C LEU A 16 8.46 -18.96 13.01
N ALA A 17 9.05 -18.26 14.00
CA ALA A 17 8.65 -16.89 14.36
C ALA A 17 8.97 -15.85 13.27
N LEU A 18 9.98 -16.10 12.43
CA LEU A 18 10.33 -15.23 11.30
C LEU A 18 9.35 -15.37 10.12
N LEU A 19 8.62 -16.48 10.02
CA LEU A 19 7.68 -16.77 8.93
C LEU A 19 6.27 -16.19 9.13
N THR A 20 5.94 -15.67 10.32
CA THR A 20 4.61 -15.11 10.63
C THR A 20 4.46 -13.62 10.30
N GLY A 21 5.50 -12.98 9.76
CA GLY A 21 5.55 -11.51 9.58
C GLY A 21 4.86 -10.93 8.34
N CYS A 22 4.37 -11.74 7.39
CA CYS A 22 3.70 -11.23 6.18
C CYS A 22 2.17 -11.36 6.27
N GLN A 23 1.54 -10.64 7.20
CA GLN A 23 0.11 -10.33 7.12
C GLN A 23 -0.04 -8.99 6.37
N SER A 24 0.15 -9.00 5.06
CA SER A 24 -0.27 -7.89 4.19
C SER A 24 -1.77 -7.98 3.90
N ALA A 25 -2.58 -8.03 4.95
CA ALA A 25 -3.99 -7.71 4.82
C ALA A 25 -4.09 -6.21 5.00
N LEU A 26 -4.42 -5.48 3.92
CA LEU A 26 -5.04 -4.17 4.11
C LEU A 26 -6.22 -4.42 5.03
N GLY A 27 -6.16 -3.88 6.25
CA GLY A 27 -7.27 -3.95 7.19
C GLY A 27 -8.55 -3.43 6.52
N PRO A 28 -9.74 -3.72 7.08
CA PRO A 28 -10.98 -3.19 6.53
C PRO A 28 -10.82 -1.68 6.34
N MET A 29 -11.02 -1.18 5.12
CA MET A 29 -11.03 0.26 4.87
C MET A 29 -12.14 0.86 5.74
N SER A 30 -11.77 1.66 6.75
CA SER A 30 -12.76 2.37 7.54
C SER A 30 -13.24 3.57 6.74
N TRP A 31 -14.54 3.61 6.43
CA TRP A 31 -15.20 4.77 5.79
C TRP A 31 -15.31 5.98 6.73
N GLU A 32 -14.87 5.82 7.98
CA GLU A 32 -14.74 6.85 9.02
C GLU A 32 -13.88 8.05 8.56
N THR A 33 -12.92 7.84 7.65
CA THR A 33 -12.06 8.90 7.10
C THR A 33 -12.53 9.46 5.76
N GLY A 34 -13.71 9.04 5.28
CA GLY A 34 -14.29 9.48 4.01
C GLY A 34 -14.90 10.89 4.06
N TYR A 35 -15.67 11.22 3.02
CA TYR A 35 -16.38 12.50 2.90
C TYR A 35 -17.89 12.28 2.91
N ARG A 36 -18.63 13.32 3.30
CA ARG A 36 -20.11 13.35 3.25
C ARG A 36 -20.61 14.66 2.68
N GLN A 37 -21.80 14.64 2.11
CA GLN A 37 -22.54 15.86 1.79
C GLN A 37 -23.32 16.34 3.02
N VAL A 38 -23.19 17.63 3.33
CA VAL A 38 -23.98 18.33 4.33
C VAL A 38 -24.73 19.47 3.67
N GLY A 39 -25.98 19.69 4.11
CA GLY A 39 -26.72 20.88 3.73
C GLY A 39 -26.20 22.08 4.51
N ALA A 40 -25.64 23.07 3.82
CA ALA A 40 -25.31 24.37 4.38
C ALA A 40 -26.48 25.33 4.12
N VAL A 41 -27.07 25.83 5.19
CA VAL A 41 -27.93 27.02 5.12
C VAL A 41 -26.99 28.20 4.87
N GLY A 42 -27.30 29.04 3.87
CA GLY A 42 -26.46 30.14 3.42
C GLY A 42 -25.80 30.87 4.59
N GLY A 43 -24.46 30.97 4.54
CA GLY A 43 -23.67 31.66 5.56
C GLY A 43 -24.03 33.15 5.67
N PRO A 44 -23.37 33.92 6.55
CA PRO A 44 -23.72 35.31 6.88
C PRO A 44 -23.53 36.31 5.72
N LEU A 45 -23.37 35.85 4.48
CA LEU A 45 -23.33 36.73 3.32
C LEU A 45 -24.72 37.34 3.08
N PRO A 46 -24.83 38.67 3.02
CA PRO A 46 -26.10 39.33 2.70
C PRO A 46 -26.55 38.91 1.29
N GLY A 47 -27.75 38.33 1.19
CA GLY A 47 -28.35 37.86 -0.07
C GLY A 47 -28.38 36.34 -0.28
N SER A 48 -27.87 35.53 0.66
CA SER A 48 -27.98 34.06 0.60
C SER A 48 -29.07 33.44 1.49
N GLU A 49 -29.99 34.25 2.03
CA GLU A 49 -31.13 33.76 2.81
C GLU A 49 -32.01 32.84 1.95
N GLY A 50 -32.03 31.55 2.29
CA GLY A 50 -32.86 30.54 1.62
C GLY A 50 -32.16 29.69 0.56
N MET A 51 -30.91 29.99 0.18
CA MET A 51 -30.18 29.12 -0.75
C MET A 51 -29.52 27.95 0.01
N GLN A 52 -30.11 26.76 -0.08
CA GLN A 52 -29.49 25.54 0.40
C GLN A 52 -28.31 25.19 -0.51
N ARG A 53 -27.09 25.26 0.01
CA ARG A 53 -25.90 24.78 -0.68
C ARG A 53 -25.52 23.42 -0.12
N GLN A 54 -25.27 22.44 -0.99
CA GLN A 54 -24.65 21.20 -0.56
C GLN A 54 -23.14 21.43 -0.48
N LEU A 55 -22.55 21.19 0.69
CA LEU A 55 -21.10 21.20 0.89
C LEU A 55 -20.62 19.77 1.12
N ILE A 56 -19.44 19.45 0.58
CA ILE A 56 -18.73 18.20 0.87
C ILE A 56 -17.76 18.49 2.01
N VAL A 57 -17.74 17.63 3.03
CA VAL A 57 -16.85 17.78 4.20
C VAL A 57 -16.31 16.41 4.64
N PRO A 58 -15.09 16.34 5.21
CA PRO A 58 -14.53 15.12 5.78
C PRO A 58 -15.36 14.65 6.97
N ASN A 59 -15.48 13.33 7.14
CA ASN A 59 -16.17 12.69 8.26
C ASN A 59 -15.53 13.02 9.61
N THR A 60 -14.22 13.27 9.63
CA THR A 60 -13.46 13.72 10.80
C THR A 60 -13.70 15.20 11.16
N CYS A 61 -14.22 16.00 10.23
CA CYS A 61 -14.46 17.42 10.41
C CYS A 61 -15.93 17.68 10.77
N GLN A 62 -16.26 17.34 12.02
CA GLN A 62 -17.57 17.57 12.62
C GLN A 62 -17.44 18.61 13.74
N ALA A 63 -18.26 19.65 13.66
CA ALA A 63 -18.55 20.49 14.82
C ALA A 63 -19.57 19.76 15.70
N GLU A 64 -19.49 19.92 17.03
CA GLU A 64 -20.53 19.40 17.91
C GLU A 64 -21.86 20.10 17.62
N PRO A 65 -22.99 19.36 17.62
CA PRO A 65 -24.29 19.85 17.16
C PRO A 65 -24.86 21.03 17.96
N ASP A 66 -24.34 21.29 19.16
CA ASP A 66 -24.81 22.38 20.05
C ASP A 66 -23.87 23.59 20.11
N GLN A 67 -22.81 23.63 19.29
CA GLN A 67 -21.92 24.77 19.24
C GLN A 67 -22.52 25.90 18.39
N SER A 68 -22.59 27.10 18.97
CA SER A 68 -23.02 28.33 18.28
C SER A 68 -21.92 29.39 18.37
N GLY A 69 -21.81 30.25 17.36
CA GLY A 69 -20.77 31.28 17.26
C GLY A 69 -19.59 30.86 16.37
N ILE A 70 -18.39 31.39 16.65
CA ILE A 70 -17.17 31.02 15.92
C ILE A 70 -16.76 29.62 16.38
N ILE A 71 -16.93 28.63 15.51
CA ILE A 71 -16.56 27.25 15.77
C ILE A 71 -15.12 27.05 15.32
N GLU A 72 -14.23 26.71 16.26
CA GLU A 72 -12.88 26.28 15.93
C GLU A 72 -12.94 24.86 15.35
N LEU A 73 -12.39 24.70 14.14
CA LEU A 73 -12.31 23.38 13.54
C LEU A 73 -11.27 22.53 14.28
N PRO A 74 -11.48 21.20 14.40
CA PRO A 74 -10.45 20.30 14.91
C PRO A 74 -9.12 20.46 14.16
N PRO A 75 -7.97 20.21 14.83
CA PRO A 75 -6.66 20.24 14.17
C PRO A 75 -6.64 19.38 12.90
N GLY A 76 -6.13 19.93 11.79
CA GLY A 76 -6.08 19.26 10.48
C GLY A 76 -7.27 19.59 9.57
N CYS A 77 -8.46 19.89 10.13
CA CYS A 77 -9.65 20.11 9.30
C CYS A 77 -9.60 21.36 8.42
N ALA A 78 -8.94 22.43 8.87
CA ALA A 78 -8.72 23.60 8.03
C ALA A 78 -7.84 23.27 6.81
N ASN A 79 -6.82 22.44 7.00
CA ASN A 79 -5.97 21.98 5.91
C ASN A 79 -6.76 21.07 4.97
N ASP A 80 -7.51 20.10 5.48
CA ASP A 80 -8.31 19.19 4.66
C ASP A 80 -9.37 19.94 3.84
N LEU A 81 -9.96 21.01 4.39
CA LEU A 81 -10.88 21.88 3.67
C LEU A 81 -10.17 22.66 2.54
N ASN A 82 -8.95 23.12 2.77
CA ASN A 82 -8.14 23.74 1.72
C ASN A 82 -7.76 22.74 0.63
N LEU A 83 -7.41 21.51 1.00
CA LEU A 83 -7.10 20.45 0.05
C LEU A 83 -8.28 20.12 -0.86
N GLN A 84 -9.51 20.13 -0.31
CA GLN A 84 -10.73 19.91 -1.10
C GLN A 84 -10.93 20.94 -2.20
N LEU A 85 -10.53 22.20 -1.97
CA LEU A 85 -10.61 23.26 -2.99
C LEU A 85 -9.65 23.04 -4.17
N MET A 86 -8.67 22.15 -4.01
CA MET A 86 -7.71 21.80 -5.06
C MET A 86 -8.08 20.53 -5.82
N VAL A 87 -9.17 19.86 -5.45
CA VAL A 87 -9.64 18.65 -6.13
C VAL A 87 -10.26 19.02 -7.47
N GLU A 88 -9.84 18.32 -8.52
CA GLU A 88 -10.31 18.56 -9.89
C GLU A 88 -11.82 18.34 -10.04
N HIS A 89 -12.32 17.21 -9.53
CA HIS A 89 -13.74 16.86 -9.53
C HIS A 89 -14.21 16.57 -8.10
N PRO A 90 -14.87 17.52 -7.42
CA PRO A 90 -15.27 17.35 -6.02
C PRO A 90 -16.15 16.13 -5.74
N GLY A 91 -16.92 15.66 -6.74
CA GLY A 91 -17.74 14.46 -6.63
C GLY A 91 -16.96 13.16 -6.39
N ASP A 92 -15.68 13.14 -6.79
CA ASP A 92 -14.79 12.00 -6.61
C ASP A 92 -14.44 11.75 -5.14
N LEU A 93 -14.57 12.77 -4.29
CA LEU A 93 -14.40 12.62 -2.84
C LEU A 93 -15.45 11.71 -2.21
N LEU A 94 -16.62 11.59 -2.85
CA LEU A 94 -17.73 10.78 -2.38
C LEU A 94 -17.78 9.40 -3.06
N HIS A 95 -17.51 9.36 -4.37
CA HIS A 95 -17.75 8.16 -5.19
C HIS A 95 -16.46 7.54 -5.74
N GLY A 96 -15.33 8.23 -5.62
CA GLY A 96 -14.12 7.91 -6.37
C GLY A 96 -14.28 8.15 -7.88
N GLN A 97 -13.25 7.80 -8.64
CA GLN A 97 -13.33 7.73 -10.10
C GLN A 97 -13.55 6.29 -10.55
N GLU A 98 -14.21 6.13 -11.70
CA GLU A 98 -14.24 4.84 -12.37
C GLU A 98 -12.80 4.41 -12.70
N MET A 99 -12.40 3.28 -12.12
CA MET A 99 -11.13 2.66 -12.47
C MET A 99 -11.25 2.19 -13.92
N GLY A 100 -10.31 2.63 -14.76
CA GLY A 100 -10.22 2.14 -16.13
C GLY A 100 -10.08 0.62 -16.21
N PRO A 101 -10.22 0.02 -17.40
CA PRO A 101 -10.19 -1.43 -17.56
C PRO A 101 -8.93 -2.02 -16.90
N ALA A 102 -9.12 -3.10 -16.14
CA ALA A 102 -8.04 -3.77 -15.43
C ALA A 102 -6.90 -4.10 -16.41
N ARG A 103 -5.75 -3.44 -16.23
CA ARG A 103 -4.61 -3.57 -17.15
C ARG A 103 -3.81 -4.84 -16.88
N ALA A 104 -4.41 -6.01 -17.10
CA ALA A 104 -3.75 -7.30 -16.93
C ALA A 104 -2.56 -7.48 -17.88
N GLY A 105 -2.68 -7.04 -19.14
CA GLY A 105 -1.63 -7.19 -20.16
C GLY A 105 -0.30 -6.49 -19.81
N PRO A 106 -0.31 -5.17 -19.52
CA PRO A 106 0.90 -4.45 -19.10
C PRO A 106 1.54 -5.02 -17.84
N VAL A 107 0.73 -5.41 -16.84
CA VAL A 107 1.21 -6.03 -15.60
C VAL A 107 1.87 -7.38 -15.89
N ALA A 108 1.24 -8.23 -16.70
CA ALA A 108 1.80 -9.53 -17.10
C ALA A 108 3.11 -9.37 -17.89
N ARG A 109 3.19 -8.38 -18.77
CA ARG A 109 4.41 -8.09 -19.55
C ARG A 109 5.56 -7.63 -18.65
N ALA A 110 5.30 -6.71 -17.73
CA ALA A 110 6.30 -6.26 -16.75
C ALA A 110 6.79 -7.42 -15.87
N ALA A 111 5.87 -8.28 -15.41
CA ALA A 111 6.23 -9.47 -14.65
C ALA A 111 7.12 -10.44 -15.47
N HIS A 112 6.78 -10.65 -16.75
CA HIS A 112 7.54 -11.51 -17.64
C HIS A 112 8.96 -10.97 -17.92
N GLU A 113 9.13 -9.67 -18.11
CA GLU A 113 10.46 -9.03 -18.25
C GLU A 113 11.32 -9.25 -17.01
N GLN A 114 10.75 -9.05 -15.82
CA GLN A 114 11.45 -9.26 -14.55
C GLN A 114 11.88 -10.73 -14.36
N LEU A 115 10.98 -11.67 -14.67
CA LEU A 115 11.27 -13.10 -14.59
C LEU A 115 12.34 -13.54 -15.58
N ASN A 116 12.32 -13.00 -16.80
CA ASN A 116 13.33 -13.31 -17.82
C ASN A 116 14.70 -12.71 -17.49
N GLY A 117 14.75 -11.52 -16.90
CA GLY A 117 15.99 -10.95 -16.38
C GLY A 117 16.65 -11.89 -15.37
N ARG A 118 15.86 -12.44 -14.44
CA ARG A 118 16.32 -13.42 -13.45
C ARG A 118 16.78 -14.73 -14.09
N LYS A 119 16.08 -15.22 -15.12
CA LYS A 119 16.48 -16.43 -15.86
C LYS A 119 17.84 -16.26 -16.54
N ARG A 120 18.05 -15.14 -17.26
CA ARG A 120 19.32 -14.84 -17.93
C ARG A 120 20.49 -14.69 -16.95
N ALA A 121 20.25 -14.09 -15.78
CA ALA A 121 21.26 -13.98 -14.72
C ALA A 121 21.66 -15.36 -14.18
N ASN A 122 20.70 -16.25 -13.96
CA ASN A 122 20.97 -17.63 -13.51
C ASN A 122 21.73 -18.45 -14.56
N GLU A 123 21.36 -18.34 -15.85
CA GLU A 123 22.08 -19.00 -16.95
C GLU A 123 23.53 -18.53 -17.03
N ARG A 124 23.78 -17.22 -16.89
CA ARG A 124 25.13 -16.66 -16.85
C ARG A 124 25.93 -17.22 -15.67
N ARG A 125 25.32 -17.26 -14.48
CA ARG A 125 25.97 -17.80 -13.28
C ARG A 125 26.37 -19.26 -13.47
N ARG A 126 25.45 -20.08 -14.01
CA ARG A 126 25.71 -21.51 -14.27
C ARG A 126 26.85 -21.72 -15.26
N ARG A 127 26.89 -20.92 -16.34
CA ARG A 127 28.01 -20.98 -17.31
C ARG A 127 29.35 -20.64 -16.63
N LEU A 128 29.38 -19.61 -15.80
CA LEU A 128 30.60 -19.23 -15.06
C LEU A 128 31.03 -20.32 -14.06
N GLU A 129 30.08 -21.00 -13.41
CA GLU A 129 30.35 -22.15 -12.52
C GLU A 129 30.91 -23.37 -13.29
N GLU A 130 30.37 -23.66 -14.49
CA GLU A 130 30.87 -24.70 -15.39
C GLU A 130 32.29 -24.37 -15.88
N GLU A 131 32.55 -23.13 -16.27
CA GLU A 131 33.89 -22.66 -16.68
C GLU A 131 34.90 -22.76 -15.52
N ALA A 132 34.52 -22.35 -14.31
CA ALA A 132 35.36 -22.45 -13.11
C ALA A 132 35.68 -23.91 -12.77
N SER A 133 34.69 -24.80 -12.81
CA SER A 133 34.87 -26.22 -12.52
C SER A 133 35.73 -26.93 -13.57
N GLY A 134 35.54 -26.61 -14.85
CA GLY A 134 36.37 -27.13 -15.94
C GLY A 134 37.82 -26.67 -15.86
N SER A 135 38.06 -25.41 -15.47
CA SER A 135 39.42 -24.88 -15.29
C SER A 135 40.18 -25.55 -14.14
N MET A 136 39.51 -25.88 -13.03
CA MET A 136 40.10 -26.64 -11.93
C MET A 136 40.42 -28.08 -12.31
N SER A 137 39.57 -28.73 -13.13
CA SER A 137 39.81 -30.09 -13.60
C SER A 137 41.03 -30.17 -14.53
N GLY A 138 41.28 -29.15 -15.36
CA GLY A 138 42.46 -29.08 -16.23
C GLY A 138 43.78 -28.81 -15.47
N TYR A 139 43.72 -28.09 -14.35
CA TYR A 139 44.89 -27.84 -13.49
C TYR A 139 45.29 -29.08 -12.68
N ALA A 140 44.34 -29.96 -12.33
CA ALA A 140 44.61 -31.17 -11.56
C ALA A 140 45.31 -32.29 -12.35
N THR A 141 45.24 -32.29 -13.69
CA THR A 141 45.82 -33.34 -14.56
C THR A 141 47.22 -33.00 -15.11
N THR A 142 47.70 -31.75 -14.96
CA THR A 142 48.99 -31.31 -15.50
C THR A 142 50.09 -31.16 -14.44
N GLY A 143 49.78 -31.41 -13.17
CA GLY A 143 50.73 -31.33 -12.05
C GLY A 143 51.59 -32.57 -11.80
N ASP A 144 51.58 -33.54 -12.71
CA ASP A 144 52.31 -34.82 -12.58
C ASP A 144 53.14 -35.07 -13.84
N LEU A 145 54.13 -34.19 -14.09
CA LEU A 145 55.26 -34.39 -15.01
C LEU A 145 56.52 -33.76 -14.43
#